data_AF-A0A843CJK2-F1
#
_entry.id   AF-A0A843CJK2-F1
#
_cell.length_a   1.000
_cell.length_b   1.000
_cell.length_c   1.000
_cell.angle_alpha   90.00
_cell.angle_beta   90.00
_cell.angle_gamma   90.00
#
_symmetry.space_group_name_H-M   'P 1'
#
loop_
_entity.id
_entity.type
_entity.pdbx_description
1 polymer ?
#
loop_
_entity_poly.entity_id
_entity_poly.type
_entity_poly.pdbx_seq_one_letter_code
_entity_poly.pdbx_strand_id
1 'polypeptide(L)'
;MAELTQEPQQAEGTVGRTATRAALVFILATVFFDTLGFGVIIPVFPQLVASFVGGNQAEAGVMLGVFNAVWASMQFVFAPVLGALSDRFGRRPVLILSALGLGVDYMIMALA
;
A
#
# COMPACT_ATOMS: atom_id res chain seq x y z
N MET A 1 31.37 54.72 -9.75
CA MET A 1 30.01 54.79 -9.17
C MET A 1 29.03 54.38 -10.25
N ALA A 2 28.49 53.18 -10.32
CA ALA A 2 28.58 52.01 -9.48
C ALA A 2 28.27 50.81 -10.41
N GLU A 3 29.19 49.85 -10.50
CA GLU A 3 28.76 48.44 -10.54
C GLU A 3 27.91 48.16 -9.29
N LEU A 4 27.12 47.09 -9.30
CA LEU A 4 26.05 46.69 -8.36
C LEU A 4 24.68 47.08 -8.96
N THR A 5 23.85 46.18 -9.49
CA THR A 5 23.64 44.81 -9.02
C THR A 5 23.02 44.03 -10.18
N GLN A 6 23.80 43.14 -10.78
CA GLN A 6 23.21 41.97 -11.42
C GLN A 6 22.48 41.22 -10.31
N GLU A 7 21.16 41.05 -10.42
CA GLU A 7 20.46 40.05 -9.62
C GLU A 7 20.56 38.71 -10.36
N PRO A 8 21.38 37.75 -9.91
CA PRO A 8 21.21 36.36 -10.34
C PRO A 8 20.02 35.79 -9.57
N GLN A 9 18.80 36.14 -9.96
CA GLN A 9 17.58 35.60 -9.33
C GLN A 9 16.86 34.58 -10.23
N GLN A 10 17.61 33.68 -10.87
CA GLN A 10 17.05 32.52 -11.56
C GLN A 10 17.90 31.27 -11.35
N ALA A 11 18.03 30.85 -10.10
CA ALA A 11 18.53 29.51 -9.75
C ALA A 11 17.70 28.88 -8.62
N GLU A 12 16.41 29.21 -8.53
CA GLU A 12 15.52 28.67 -7.49
C GLU A 12 14.35 27.93 -8.15
N GLY A 13 14.45 26.60 -8.28
CA GLY A 13 13.31 25.79 -8.71
C GLY A 13 13.56 24.39 -9.28
N THR A 14 14.81 23.95 -9.47
CA THR A 14 15.07 22.62 -10.08
C THR A 14 15.33 21.48 -9.09
N VAL A 15 15.46 21.76 -7.79
CA VAL A 15 15.93 20.78 -6.79
C VAL A 15 14.85 19.78 -6.32
N GLY A 16 13.59 19.87 -6.76
CA GLY A 16 12.49 19.06 -6.18
C GLY A 16 11.87 17.93 -7.01
N ARG A 17 12.15 17.81 -8.32
CA ARG A 17 11.26 17.00 -9.20
C ARG A 17 11.59 15.50 -9.26
N THR A 18 12.85 15.11 -9.23
CA THR A 18 13.26 13.71 -9.47
C THR A 18 12.97 12.80 -8.28
N ALA A 19 13.18 13.31 -7.06
CA ALA A 19 12.94 12.61 -5.80
C ALA A 19 11.47 12.20 -5.60
N THR A 20 10.53 13.03 -6.08
CA THR A 20 9.09 12.78 -6.02
C THR A 20 8.65 11.83 -7.14
N ARG A 21 9.25 11.95 -8.34
CA ARG A 21 8.93 11.06 -9.47
C ARG A 21 9.28 9.60 -9.18
N ALA A 22 10.47 9.34 -8.59
CA ALA A 22 10.86 7.99 -8.20
C ALA A 22 9.94 7.39 -7.11
N ALA A 23 9.55 8.21 -6.12
CA ALA A 23 8.61 7.79 -5.07
C ALA A 23 7.21 7.51 -5.62
N LEU A 24 6.71 8.32 -6.56
CA LEU A 24 5.43 8.08 -7.23
C LEU A 24 5.45 6.80 -8.05
N VAL A 25 6.51 6.56 -8.83
CA VAL A 25 6.66 5.31 -9.60
C VAL A 25 6.71 4.10 -8.66
N PHE A 26 7.41 4.21 -7.54
CA PHE A 26 7.46 3.14 -6.54
C PHE A 26 6.08 2.84 -5.94
N ILE A 27 5.38 3.86 -5.43
CA ILE A 27 4.02 3.71 -4.87
C ILE A 27 3.07 3.12 -5.91
N LEU A 28 3.12 3.63 -7.14
CA LEU A 28 2.26 3.17 -8.23
C LEU A 28 2.56 1.70 -8.57
N ALA A 29 3.83 1.30 -8.60
CA ALA A 29 4.22 -0.09 -8.82
C ALA A 29 3.73 -1.00 -7.68
N THR A 30 3.91 -0.60 -6.42
CA THR A 30 3.43 -1.36 -5.26
C THR A 30 1.91 -1.54 -5.30
N VAL A 31 1.15 -0.46 -5.52
CA VAL A 31 -0.31 -0.52 -5.63
C VAL A 31 -0.75 -1.32 -6.86
N PHE A 32 0.00 -1.28 -7.96
CA PHE A 32 -0.27 -2.09 -9.15
C PHE A 32 -0.14 -3.58 -8.83
N PHE A 33 0.96 -4.01 -8.20
CA PHE A 33 1.12 -5.41 -7.82
C PHE A 33 0.10 -5.86 -6.77
N ASP A 34 -0.23 -5.00 -5.81
CA ASP A 34 -1.25 -5.27 -4.79
C ASP A 34 -2.64 -5.50 -5.43
N THR A 35 -3.06 -4.57 -6.31
CA THR A 35 -4.34 -4.68 -7.01
C THR A 35 -4.41 -5.88 -7.97
N LEU A 36 -3.30 -6.25 -8.61
CA LEU A 36 -3.21 -7.51 -9.38
C LEU A 36 -3.42 -8.74 -8.48
N GLY A 37 -2.79 -8.77 -7.30
CA GLY A 37 -2.98 -9.83 -6.32
C GLY A 37 -4.43 -9.98 -5.89
N PHE A 38 -5.06 -8.87 -5.48
CA PHE A 38 -6.49 -8.87 -5.16
C PHE A 38 -7.37 -9.30 -6.34
N GLY A 39 -7.04 -8.90 -7.56
CA GLY A 39 -7.75 -9.32 -8.78
C GLY A 39 -7.77 -10.83 -8.99
N VAL A 40 -6.70 -11.52 -8.60
CA VAL A 40 -6.61 -12.99 -8.64
C VAL A 40 -7.33 -13.63 -7.44
N ILE A 41 -7.19 -13.04 -6.25
CA ILE A 41 -7.74 -13.61 -5.00
C ILE A 41 -9.27 -13.51 -4.96
N ILE A 42 -9.87 -12.40 -5.38
CA ILE A 42 -11.32 -12.15 -5.31
C ILE A 42 -12.19 -13.30 -5.88
N PRO A 43 -11.92 -13.86 -7.07
CA PRO A 43 -12.71 -14.99 -7.59
C PRO A 43 -12.37 -16.33 -6.95
N VAL A 44 -11.14 -16.52 -6.46
CA VAL A 44 -10.63 -17.79 -5.92
C VAL A 44 -11.05 -17.97 -4.45
N PHE A 45 -11.08 -16.88 -3.68
CA PHE A 45 -11.36 -16.90 -2.24
C PHE A 45 -12.76 -17.46 -1.89
N PRO A 46 -13.86 -17.07 -2.57
CA PRO A 46 -15.18 -17.67 -2.32
C PRO A 46 -15.22 -19.18 -2.58
N GLN A 47 -14.50 -19.65 -3.60
CA GLN A 47 -14.45 -21.07 -3.95
C GLN A 47 -13.67 -21.88 -2.91
N LEU A 48 -12.57 -21.31 -2.40
CA LEU A 48 -11.81 -21.89 -1.29
C LEU A 48 -12.68 -22.00 -0.04
N VAL A 49 -13.36 -20.92 0.37
CA VAL A 49 -14.22 -20.95 1.55
C VAL A 49 -15.36 -21.97 1.38
N ALA A 50 -15.96 -22.06 0.18
CA ALA A 50 -16.98 -23.04 -0.11
C ALA A 50 -16.48 -24.49 -0.03
N SER A 51 -15.22 -24.77 -0.42
CA SER A 51 -14.64 -26.11 -0.33
C SER A 51 -14.34 -26.51 1.12
N PHE A 52 -13.95 -25.58 1.98
CA PHE A 52 -13.74 -25.83 3.42
C PHE A 52 -15.05 -26.05 4.19
N VAL A 53 -16.16 -25.50 3.73
CA VAL A 53 -17.49 -25.59 4.39
C VAL A 53 -18.35 -26.74 3.80
N GLY A 54 -17.74 -27.63 3.00
CA GLY A 54 -18.41 -28.86 2.54
C GLY A 54 -19.59 -28.65 1.59
N GLY A 55 -19.67 -27.51 0.91
CA GLY A 55 -20.70 -27.23 -0.10
C GLY A 55 -22.00 -26.60 0.43
N ASN A 56 -22.12 -26.29 1.72
CA ASN A 56 -23.25 -25.53 2.25
C ASN A 56 -23.11 -24.03 1.92
N GLN A 57 -23.81 -23.58 0.86
CA GLN A 57 -23.73 -22.20 0.37
C GLN A 57 -24.17 -21.15 1.40
N ALA A 58 -25.12 -21.47 2.27
CA ALA A 58 -25.59 -20.53 3.30
C ALA A 58 -24.48 -20.23 4.32
N GLU A 59 -23.74 -21.26 4.73
CA GLU A 59 -22.68 -21.16 5.72
C GLU A 59 -21.40 -20.54 5.13
N ALA A 60 -21.09 -20.85 3.87
CA ALA A 60 -20.01 -20.18 3.13
C ALA A 60 -20.26 -18.67 3.01
N GLY A 61 -21.51 -18.24 2.76
CA GLY A 61 -21.89 -16.84 2.73
C GLY A 61 -21.68 -16.12 4.07
N VAL A 62 -22.06 -16.76 5.18
CA VAL A 62 -21.82 -16.23 6.53
C VAL A 62 -20.32 -16.11 6.80
N MET A 63 -19.54 -17.13 6.45
CA MET A 63 -18.09 -17.14 6.67
C MET A 63 -17.39 -16.03 5.87
N LEU A 64 -17.75 -15.85 4.59
CA LEU A 64 -17.26 -14.73 3.77
C LEU A 64 -17.66 -13.37 4.36
N GLY A 65 -18.86 -13.26 4.94
CA GLY A 65 -19.30 -12.08 5.67
C GLY A 65 -18.42 -11.78 6.89
N VAL A 66 -18.09 -12.81 7.69
CA VAL A 66 -17.19 -12.68 8.84
C VAL A 66 -15.78 -12.26 8.40
N PHE A 67 -15.21 -12.90 7.37
CA PHE A 67 -13.91 -12.51 6.83
C PHE A 67 -13.88 -11.05 6.38
N ASN A 68 -14.89 -10.61 5.64
CA ASN A 68 -15.01 -9.21 5.22
C ASN A 68 -15.18 -8.26 6.41
N ALA A 69 -15.97 -8.62 7.42
CA ALA A 69 -16.16 -7.81 8.61
C ALA A 69 -14.85 -7.64 9.40
N VAL A 70 -14.09 -8.72 9.58
CA VAL A 70 -12.77 -8.67 10.23
C VAL A 70 -11.81 -7.82 9.41
N TRP A 71 -11.74 -8.05 8.09
CA TRP A 71 -10.88 -7.26 7.19
C TRP A 71 -11.22 -5.76 7.25
N ALA A 72 -12.49 -5.39 7.14
CA ALA A 72 -12.93 -4.00 7.24
C ALA A 72 -12.64 -3.39 8.62
N SER A 73 -12.81 -4.16 9.70
CA SER A 73 -12.50 -3.71 11.06
C SER A 73 -11.00 -3.43 11.24
N MET A 74 -10.15 -4.32 10.72
CA MET A 74 -8.70 -4.12 10.72
C MET A 74 -8.33 -2.88 9.89
N GLN A 75 -8.87 -2.76 8.67
CA GLN A 75 -8.64 -1.58 7.83
C GLN A 75 -9.08 -0.29 8.51
N PHE A 76 -10.23 -0.27 9.18
CA PHE A 76 -10.74 0.90 9.88
C PHE A 76 -9.81 1.40 11.00
N VAL A 77 -9.18 0.48 11.74
CA VAL A 77 -8.27 0.84 12.84
C VAL A 77 -6.86 1.14 12.31
N PHE A 78 -6.33 0.29 11.43
CA PHE A 78 -4.93 0.37 11.03
C PHE A 78 -4.67 1.39 9.91
N ALA A 79 -5.63 1.65 9.01
CA ALA A 79 -5.46 2.67 7.97
C ALA A 79 -5.19 4.08 8.52
N PRO A 80 -5.97 4.62 9.48
CA PRO A 80 -5.68 5.94 10.06
C PRO A 80 -4.40 5.93 10.92
N VAL A 81 -4.10 4.82 11.62
CA VAL A 81 -2.86 4.69 12.41
C VAL A 81 -1.63 4.77 11.51
N LEU A 82 -1.61 4.02 10.41
CA LEU A 82 -0.52 4.03 9.43
C LEU A 82 -0.43 5.37 8.70
N GLY A 83 -1.57 6.01 8.40
CA GLY A 83 -1.62 7.36 7.83
C GLY A 83 -0.99 8.41 8.76
N ALA A 84 -1.41 8.44 10.03
CA ALA A 84 -0.87 9.36 11.03
C ALA A 84 0.62 9.11 11.30
N LEU A 85 1.05 7.84 11.28
CA LEU A 85 2.47 7.49 11.44
C LEU A 85 3.31 7.94 10.23
N SER A 86 2.79 7.78 9.01
CA SER A 86 3.42 8.29 7.78
C SER A 86 3.61 9.80 7.82
N ASP A 87 2.63 10.53 8.34
CA ASP A 87 2.68 11.98 8.39
C ASP A 87 3.65 12.50 9.47
N ARG A 88 3.85 11.75 10.57
CA ARG A 88 4.74 12.14 11.68
C ARG A 88 6.22 11.79 11.44
N PHE A 89 6.51 10.66 10.81
CA PHE A 89 7.89 10.16 10.63
C PHE A 89 8.49 10.49 9.26
N GLY A 90 7.70 11.10 8.37
CA GLY A 90 8.07 11.38 7.00
C GLY A 90 7.74 10.21 6.07
N ARG A 91 7.20 10.53 4.89
CA ARG A 91 6.64 9.55 3.92
C ARG A 91 7.63 8.49 3.43
N ARG A 92 8.93 8.79 3.34
CA ARG A 92 9.95 7.88 2.78
C ARG A 92 10.27 6.66 3.65
N PRO A 93 10.60 6.79 4.95
CA PRO A 93 10.88 5.64 5.81
C PRO A 93 9.69 4.71 5.98
N VAL A 94 8.47 5.25 6.08
CA VAL A 94 7.25 4.43 6.24
C VAL A 94 6.95 3.60 4.99
N LEU A 95 7.14 4.16 3.79
CA LEU A 95 6.99 3.40 2.53
C LEU A 95 7.98 2.23 2.42
N ILE A 96 9.25 2.44 2.80
CA ILE A 96 10.28 1.40 2.74
C ILE A 96 10.00 0.31 3.77
N LEU A 97 9.57 0.69 4.98
CA LEU A 97 9.22 -0.26 6.03
C LEU A 97 7.99 -1.11 5.65
N SER A 98 6.95 -0.48 5.09
CA SER A 98 5.76 -1.21 4.61
C SER A 98 6.09 -2.16 3.46
N ALA A 99 6.94 -1.73 2.52
CA ALA A 99 7.39 -2.59 1.42
C ALA A 99 8.24 -3.78 1.90
N LEU A 100 9.09 -3.57 2.91
CA LEU A 100 9.82 -4.65 3.57
C LEU A 100 8.87 -5.62 4.29
N GLY A 101 7.87 -5.10 5.00
CA GLY A 101 6.87 -5.92 5.67
C GLY A 101 6.10 -6.81 4.68
N LEU A 102 5.69 -6.24 3.54
CA LEU A 102 5.05 -6.97 2.45
C LEU A 102 5.96 -8.02 1.81
N GLY A 103 7.24 -7.68 1.60
CA GLY A 103 8.23 -8.63 1.10
C GLY A 103 8.44 -9.82 2.05
N VAL A 104 8.46 -9.57 3.36
CA VAL A 104 8.57 -10.61 4.38
C VAL A 104 7.32 -11.48 4.41
N ASP A 105 6.13 -10.90 4.35
CA ASP A 105 4.85 -11.64 4.29
C ASP A 105 4.84 -12.63 3.12
N TYR A 106 5.16 -12.15 1.91
CA TYR A 106 5.26 -13.02 0.73
C TYR A 106 6.36 -14.07 0.85
N MET A 107 7.51 -13.76 1.46
CA MET A 107 8.56 -14.75 1.71
C MET A 107 8.09 -15.86 2.64
N ILE A 108 7.38 -15.51 3.71
CA ILE A 108 6.83 -16.49 4.65
C ILE A 108 5.77 -17.33 3.93
N MET A 109 4.88 -16.71 3.16
CA MET A 109 3.86 -17.41 2.38
C MET A 109 4.45 -18.35 1.32
N ALA A 110 5.59 -18.00 0.72
CA ALA A 110 6.28 -18.85 -0.25
C ALA A 110 7.05 -20.02 0.38
N LEU A 111 7.46 -19.88 1.64
CA LEU A 111 8.18 -20.92 2.39
C LEU A 111 7.24 -21.84 3.20
N ALA A 112 6.00 -21.43 3.42
CA ALA A 112 4.95 -22.19 4.10
C ALA A 112 4.24 -23.16 3.14
#